data_AF-A0A538F0T6-F1
#
_entry.id   AF-A0A538F0T6-F1
#
_cell.length_a   1.000
_cell.length_b   1.000
_cell.length_c   1.000
_cell.angle_alpha   90.00
_cell.angle_beta   90.00
_cell.angle_gamma   90.00
#
_symmetry.space_group_name_H-M   'P 1'
#
loop_
_entity.id
_entity.type
_entity.pdbx_description
1 polymer ?
#
loop_
_entity_poly.entity_id
_entity_poly.type
_entity_poly.pdbx_seq_one_letter_code
_entity_poly.pdbx_strand_id
1 'polypeptide(L)'
;MAPSVADVQRIVAIESPILRNLEITYCYSRLAAACVKRNGTGANWCTYATWASRQAGRTIRGEDLLEHLGRRLGQGRRLLHPFATLGRWFLRRGLFQHETPLGRLTSELHTPFDAFERASDAVARGNLKVFEEIGLQFARYLHGDEPEGEHALTQAFAHYDRVQLERDPKRRAELALLANLEIGLHEQTRLQPQILEALDAAYATQEDLGRRALEALFPSATGWWAVVRGPAATAVGVWARAIQRSASRLAREAITDSLMVLALPGRVLMLGTNLADSYAAA
;
A
#
# COMPACT_ATOMS: atom_id res chain seq x y z
N MET A 1 -23.49 -9.23 16.26
CA MET A 1 -23.39 -10.50 15.51
C MET A 1 -22.06 -10.55 14.77
N ALA A 2 -21.40 -11.71 14.72
CA ALA A 2 -20.17 -11.90 13.95
C ALA A 2 -20.46 -11.71 12.44
N PRO A 3 -19.57 -11.07 11.67
CA PRO A 3 -19.69 -11.03 10.21
C PRO A 3 -19.82 -12.44 9.61
N SER A 4 -20.68 -12.58 8.61
CA SER A 4 -20.97 -13.84 7.91
C SER A 4 -20.20 -13.96 6.60
N VAL A 5 -20.22 -15.15 6.00
CA VAL A 5 -19.70 -15.37 4.64
C VAL A 5 -20.36 -14.44 3.62
N ALA A 6 -21.68 -14.23 3.74
CA ALA A 6 -22.41 -13.31 2.88
C ALA A 6 -21.96 -11.85 3.06
N ASP A 7 -21.61 -11.44 4.29
CA ASP A 7 -21.05 -10.10 4.53
C ASP A 7 -19.70 -9.93 3.83
N VAL A 8 -18.82 -10.93 3.90
CA VAL A 8 -17.51 -10.90 3.22
C VAL A 8 -17.69 -10.82 1.71
N GLN A 9 -18.54 -11.67 1.12
CA GLN A 9 -18.84 -11.68 -0.31
C GLN A 9 -19.42 -10.35 -0.80
N ARG A 10 -20.34 -9.75 -0.03
CA ARG A 10 -20.89 -8.42 -0.33
C ARG A 10 -19.80 -7.35 -0.37
N ILE A 11 -18.85 -7.39 0.56
CA ILE A 11 -17.74 -6.41 0.63
C ILE A 11 -16.77 -6.60 -0.54
N VAL A 12 -16.42 -7.85 -0.86
CA VAL A 12 -15.56 -8.19 -2.02
C VAL A 12 -16.15 -7.64 -3.32
N ALA A 13 -17.46 -7.72 -3.49
CA ALA A 13 -18.17 -7.24 -4.68
C ALA A 13 -18.24 -5.70 -4.83
N ILE A 14 -17.77 -4.92 -3.84
CA ILE A 14 -17.76 -3.45 -3.95
C ILE A 14 -16.70 -3.03 -4.98
N GLU A 15 -17.11 -2.31 -6.03
CA GLU A 15 -16.22 -1.88 -7.11
C GLU A 15 -15.20 -0.83 -6.64
N SER A 16 -15.65 0.17 -5.89
CA SER A 16 -14.80 1.26 -5.43
C SER A 16 -13.76 0.74 -4.42
N PRO A 17 -12.44 0.83 -4.71
CA PRO A 17 -11.40 0.32 -3.82
C PRO A 17 -11.35 1.08 -2.49
N ILE A 18 -11.71 2.37 -2.50
CA ILE A 18 -11.77 3.21 -1.30
C ILE A 18 -12.90 2.75 -0.37
N LEU A 19 -14.12 2.63 -0.90
CA LEU A 19 -15.27 2.18 -0.11
C LEU A 19 -15.10 0.73 0.34
N ARG A 20 -14.58 -0.12 -0.55
CA ARG A 20 -14.27 -1.51 -0.24
C ARG A 20 -13.26 -1.61 0.90
N ASN A 21 -12.15 -0.88 0.85
CA ASN A 21 -11.16 -0.91 1.94
C ASN A 21 -11.74 -0.40 3.28
N LEU A 22 -12.61 0.61 3.26
CA LEU A 22 -13.30 1.06 4.47
C LEU A 22 -14.16 -0.06 5.08
N GLU A 23 -14.95 -0.73 4.25
CA GLU A 23 -15.79 -1.87 4.66
C GLU A 23 -14.95 -3.07 5.11
N ILE A 24 -13.83 -3.37 4.44
CA ILE A 24 -12.86 -4.40 4.85
C ILE A 24 -12.32 -4.09 6.25
N THR A 25 -11.84 -2.86 6.45
CA THR A 25 -11.28 -2.42 7.74
C THR A 25 -12.32 -2.54 8.85
N TYR A 26 -13.55 -2.12 8.59
CA TYR A 26 -14.65 -2.24 9.55
C TYR A 26 -15.02 -3.72 9.81
N CYS A 27 -15.08 -4.55 8.77
CA CYS A 27 -15.37 -5.97 8.90
C CYS A 27 -14.32 -6.68 9.75
N TYR A 28 -13.03 -6.42 9.52
CA TYR A 28 -11.96 -6.95 10.37
C TYR A 28 -12.12 -6.55 11.84
N SER A 29 -12.51 -5.30 12.12
CA SER A 29 -12.74 -4.88 13.50
C SER A 29 -13.88 -5.67 14.17
N ARG A 30 -14.92 -6.01 13.40
CA ARG A 30 -16.04 -6.83 13.88
C ARG A 30 -15.65 -8.30 14.04
N LEU A 31 -14.87 -8.86 13.12
CA LEU A 31 -14.30 -10.20 13.22
C LEU A 31 -13.39 -10.30 14.45
N ALA A 32 -12.50 -9.32 14.66
CA ALA A 32 -11.61 -9.25 15.80
C ALA A 32 -12.39 -9.25 17.13
N ALA A 33 -13.43 -8.42 17.23
CA ALA A 33 -14.29 -8.36 18.41
C ALA A 33 -15.05 -9.68 18.64
N ALA A 34 -15.50 -10.36 17.58
CA ALA A 34 -16.16 -11.65 17.68
C ALA A 34 -15.19 -12.76 18.11
N CYS A 35 -13.96 -12.77 17.59
CA CYS A 35 -12.90 -13.67 18.04
C CYS A 35 -12.57 -13.47 19.52
N VAL A 36 -12.53 -12.23 20.03
CA VAL A 36 -12.35 -11.99 21.48
C VAL A 36 -13.48 -12.59 22.30
N LYS A 37 -14.74 -12.49 21.83
CA LYS A 37 -15.88 -13.11 22.52
C LYS A 37 -15.81 -14.63 22.56
N ARG A 38 -15.24 -15.26 21.52
CA ARG A 38 -15.10 -16.71 21.41
C ARG A 38 -13.88 -17.25 22.16
N ASN A 39 -12.71 -16.63 21.96
CA ASN A 39 -11.41 -17.17 22.36
C ASN A 39 -10.81 -16.46 23.59
N GLY A 40 -11.49 -15.43 24.11
CA GLY A 40 -11.02 -14.64 25.25
C GLY A 40 -10.18 -13.43 24.85
N THR A 41 -9.66 -12.74 25.86
CA THR A 41 -8.93 -11.47 25.72
C THR A 41 -7.56 -11.66 25.09
N GLY A 42 -7.21 -10.80 24.13
CA GLY A 42 -5.91 -10.78 23.47
C GLY A 42 -6.04 -10.32 22.02
N ALA A 43 -4.93 -9.88 21.41
CA ALA A 43 -4.91 -9.55 19.99
C ALA A 43 -4.92 -10.85 19.16
N ASN A 44 -5.97 -11.02 18.37
CA ASN A 44 -6.06 -12.05 17.34
C ASN A 44 -5.64 -11.47 15.97
N TRP A 45 -5.50 -12.32 14.96
CA TRP A 45 -5.00 -11.93 13.64
C TRP A 45 -5.87 -10.82 13.02
N CYS A 46 -7.20 -10.89 13.15
CA CYS A 46 -8.10 -9.83 12.67
C CYS A 46 -7.85 -8.46 13.33
N THR A 47 -7.27 -8.43 14.54
CA THR A 47 -6.88 -7.19 15.21
C THR A 47 -5.75 -6.52 14.43
N TYR A 48 -4.70 -7.27 14.08
CA TYR A 48 -3.60 -6.78 13.27
C TYR A 48 -4.07 -6.41 11.84
N ALA A 49 -4.92 -7.25 11.25
CA ALA A 49 -5.50 -6.99 9.93
C ALA A 49 -6.34 -5.70 9.88
N THR A 50 -7.02 -5.35 10.98
CA THR A 50 -7.73 -4.07 11.11
C THR A 50 -6.77 -2.89 11.01
N TRP A 51 -5.63 -2.95 11.73
CA TRP A 51 -4.63 -1.88 11.72
C TRP A 51 -3.90 -1.78 10.39
N ALA A 52 -3.50 -2.92 9.80
CA ALA A 52 -2.89 -2.99 8.49
C ALA A 52 -3.84 -2.48 7.39
N SER A 53 -5.11 -2.90 7.40
CA SER A 53 -6.12 -2.43 6.42
C SER A 53 -6.38 -0.94 6.52
N ARG A 54 -6.35 -0.38 7.74
CA ARG A 54 -6.46 1.06 7.96
C ARG A 54 -5.29 1.82 7.33
N GLN A 55 -4.07 1.30 7.49
CA GLN A 55 -2.88 1.88 6.86
C GLN A 55 -2.96 1.77 5.34
N ALA A 56 -3.31 0.60 4.81
CA ALA A 56 -3.56 0.39 3.39
C ALA A 56 -4.59 1.40 2.84
N GLY A 57 -5.66 1.67 3.60
CA GLY A 57 -6.67 2.67 3.24
C GLY A 57 -6.12 4.09 3.07
N ARG A 58 -5.13 4.50 3.88
CA ARG A 58 -4.49 5.80 3.74
C ARG A 58 -3.72 5.90 2.42
N THR A 59 -3.00 4.83 2.07
CA THR A 59 -2.29 4.74 0.79
C THR A 59 -3.26 4.74 -0.38
N ILE A 60 -4.35 3.97 -0.31
CA ILE A 60 -5.39 3.90 -1.36
C ILE A 60 -6.07 5.26 -1.60
N ARG A 61 -6.21 6.09 -0.55
CA ARG A 61 -6.77 7.45 -0.66
C ARG A 61 -5.72 8.50 -1.02
N GLY A 62 -4.45 8.13 -1.18
CA GLY A 62 -3.34 9.05 -1.48
C GLY A 62 -2.94 9.97 -0.32
N GLU A 63 -3.36 9.69 0.91
CA GLU A 63 -3.07 10.53 2.08
C GLU A 63 -1.56 10.61 2.37
N ASP A 64 -0.85 9.49 2.20
CA ASP A 64 0.57 9.41 2.53
C ASP A 64 1.45 10.24 1.58
N LEU A 65 1.08 10.30 0.30
CA LEU A 65 1.72 11.17 -0.68
C LEU A 65 1.57 12.65 -0.29
N LEU A 66 0.35 13.06 0.04
CA LEU A 66 0.05 14.44 0.44
C LEU A 66 0.83 14.81 1.71
N GLU A 67 0.89 13.90 2.67
CA GLU A 67 1.63 14.11 3.91
C GLU A 67 3.14 14.21 3.66
N HIS A 68 3.72 13.31 2.86
CA HIS A 68 5.16 13.35 2.53
C HIS A 68 5.53 14.64 1.78
N LEU A 69 4.71 15.05 0.79
CA LEU A 69 4.90 16.34 0.09
C LEU A 69 4.78 17.51 1.06
N GLY A 70 3.79 17.48 1.96
CA GLY A 70 3.61 18.49 3.00
C GLY A 70 4.82 18.63 3.93
N ARG A 71 5.40 17.52 4.40
CA ARG A 71 6.61 17.51 5.24
C ARG A 71 7.81 18.12 4.50
N ARG A 72 8.04 17.75 3.23
CA ARG A 72 9.15 18.30 2.43
C ARG A 72 8.98 19.78 2.11
N LEU A 73 7.78 20.20 1.73
CA LEU A 73 7.48 21.60 1.44
C LEU A 73 7.54 22.45 2.71
N GLY A 74 7.13 21.90 3.86
CA GLY A 74 7.25 22.51 5.18
C GLY A 74 8.70 22.76 5.59
N GLN A 75 9.59 21.78 5.38
CA GLN A 75 11.03 21.94 5.58
C GLN A 75 11.67 22.93 4.59
N GLY A 76 11.09 23.08 3.40
CA GLY A 76 11.58 23.94 2.32
C GLY A 76 11.14 25.41 2.35
N ARG A 77 10.29 25.86 3.29
CA ARG A 77 9.74 27.25 3.30
C ARG A 77 10.81 28.35 3.31
N ARG A 78 12.05 28.10 3.76
CA ARG A 78 13.15 29.08 3.71
C ARG A 78 14.02 29.01 2.44
N LEU A 79 14.01 27.92 1.69
CA LEU A 79 14.88 27.69 0.53
C LEU A 79 14.15 27.63 -0.83
N LEU A 80 12.83 27.40 -0.85
CA LEU A 80 12.05 27.15 -2.07
C LEU A 80 11.28 28.36 -2.62
N HIS A 81 11.44 29.56 -2.07
CA HIS A 81 10.72 30.77 -2.56
C HIS A 81 10.94 31.07 -4.07
N PRO A 82 12.15 30.85 -4.65
CA PRO A 82 12.36 30.99 -6.09
C PRO A 82 11.64 29.88 -6.90
N PHE A 83 11.70 28.64 -6.42
CA PHE A 83 11.09 27.48 -7.07
C PHE A 83 9.56 27.48 -7.00
N ALA A 84 8.96 28.03 -5.94
CA ALA A 84 7.51 28.19 -5.83
C ALA A 84 6.94 29.14 -6.88
N THR A 85 7.74 30.11 -7.34
CA THR A 85 7.33 31.09 -8.36
C THR A 85 7.45 30.49 -9.77
N LEU A 86 8.52 29.74 -10.04
CA LEU A 86 8.67 28.90 -11.23
C LEU A 86 7.56 27.83 -11.31
N GLY A 87 7.27 27.15 -10.20
CA GLY A 87 6.20 26.15 -10.12
C GLY A 87 4.82 26.73 -10.44
N ARG A 88 4.49 27.91 -9.89
CA ARG A 88 3.25 28.62 -10.25
C ARG A 88 3.18 29.01 -11.72
N TRP A 89 4.32 29.36 -12.33
CA TRP A 89 4.39 29.65 -13.76
C TRP A 89 4.19 28.40 -14.63
N PHE A 90 4.80 27.27 -14.27
CA PHE A 90 4.58 25.98 -14.94
C PHE A 90 3.14 25.48 -14.79
N LEU A 91 2.55 25.62 -13.60
CA LEU A 91 1.13 25.31 -13.35
C LEU A 91 0.21 26.15 -14.24
N ARG A 92 0.49 27.46 -14.36
CA ARG A 92 -0.24 28.37 -15.26
C ARG A 92 -0.06 28.02 -16.74
N ARG A 93 1.04 27.37 -17.12
CA ARG A 93 1.29 26.86 -18.48
C ARG A 93 0.72 25.46 -18.74
N GLY A 94 -0.08 24.93 -17.82
CA GLY A 94 -0.82 23.68 -18.03
C GLY A 94 0.00 22.42 -17.74
N LEU A 95 0.91 22.45 -16.76
CA LEU A 95 1.68 21.27 -16.31
C LEU A 95 0.80 20.03 -16.04
N PHE A 96 -0.46 20.20 -15.62
CA PHE A 96 -1.42 19.11 -15.40
C PHE A 96 -2.50 19.00 -16.48
N GLN A 97 -2.38 19.77 -17.57
CA GLN A 97 -3.31 19.76 -18.69
C GLN A 97 -2.70 18.96 -19.84
N HIS A 98 -3.24 17.76 -20.07
CA HIS A 98 -2.80 16.80 -21.09
C HIS A 98 -2.71 17.37 -22.53
N GLU A 99 -3.38 18.49 -22.80
CA GLU A 99 -3.38 19.12 -24.13
C GLU A 99 -2.17 20.03 -24.38
N THR A 100 -1.43 20.40 -23.34
CA THR A 100 -0.24 21.27 -23.47
C THR A 100 1.04 20.45 -23.70
N PRO A 101 2.07 21.01 -24.37
CA PRO A 101 3.36 20.32 -24.52
C PRO A 101 4.02 19.96 -23.17
N LEU A 102 3.81 20.78 -22.14
CA LEU A 102 4.27 20.52 -20.78
C LEU A 102 3.50 19.36 -20.13
N GLY A 103 2.17 19.34 -20.28
CA GLY A 103 1.32 18.25 -19.78
C GLY A 103 1.59 16.91 -20.46
N ARG A 104 1.83 16.90 -21.78
CA ARG A 104 2.25 15.71 -22.53
C ARG A 104 3.63 15.21 -22.10
N LEU A 105 4.57 16.13 -21.86
CA LEU A 105 5.88 15.75 -21.35
C LEU A 105 5.74 15.13 -19.95
N THR A 106 4.93 15.71 -19.06
CA THR A 106 4.73 15.13 -17.73
C THR A 106 4.01 13.80 -17.76
N SER A 107 3.08 13.55 -18.70
CA SER A 107 2.48 12.22 -18.84
C SER A 107 3.47 11.18 -19.38
N GLU A 108 4.41 11.61 -20.23
CA GLU A 108 5.48 10.73 -20.73
C GLU A 108 6.58 10.46 -19.72
N LEU A 109 6.86 11.43 -18.85
CA LEU A 109 7.77 11.33 -17.71
C LEU A 109 6.99 10.81 -16.50
N HIS A 110 6.89 9.49 -16.33
CA HIS A 110 6.20 8.85 -15.20
C HIS A 110 6.29 9.69 -13.92
N THR A 111 5.18 10.32 -13.56
CA THR A 111 5.19 11.27 -12.47
C THR A 111 5.25 10.50 -11.16
N PRO A 112 5.67 11.13 -10.05
CA PRO A 112 5.51 10.53 -8.73
C PRO A 112 4.06 10.09 -8.49
N PHE A 113 3.07 10.83 -9.02
CA PHE A 113 1.65 10.49 -8.89
C PHE A 113 1.31 9.15 -9.57
N ASP A 114 1.85 8.89 -10.77
CA ASP A 114 1.61 7.62 -11.48
C ASP A 114 2.19 6.43 -10.72
N ALA A 115 3.38 6.61 -10.11
CA ALA A 115 3.99 5.59 -9.25
C ALA A 115 3.14 5.36 -7.98
N PHE A 116 2.58 6.42 -7.42
CA PHE A 116 1.67 6.34 -6.27
C PHE A 116 0.35 5.67 -6.61
N GLU A 117 -0.22 5.96 -7.77
CA GLU A 117 -1.46 5.34 -8.26
C GLU A 117 -1.25 3.83 -8.44
N ARG A 118 -0.14 3.42 -9.07
CA ARG A 118 0.23 1.99 -9.21
C ARG A 118 0.45 1.32 -7.85
N ALA A 119 1.14 1.99 -6.93
CA ALA A 119 1.35 1.45 -5.58
C ALA A 119 0.02 1.34 -4.82
N SER A 120 -0.85 2.34 -4.92
CA SER A 120 -2.21 2.35 -4.36
C SER A 120 -3.02 1.18 -4.90
N ASP A 121 -2.99 0.95 -6.21
CA ASP A 121 -3.69 -0.17 -6.86
C ASP A 121 -3.16 -1.53 -6.41
N ALA A 122 -1.83 -1.69 -6.34
CA ALA A 122 -1.20 -2.90 -5.85
C ALA A 122 -1.59 -3.19 -4.39
N VAL A 123 -1.57 -2.15 -3.53
CA VAL A 123 -2.02 -2.24 -2.13
C VAL A 123 -3.51 -2.58 -2.04
N ALA A 124 -4.37 -1.97 -2.85
CA ALA A 124 -5.81 -2.25 -2.89
C ALA A 124 -6.09 -3.72 -3.26
N ARG A 125 -5.38 -4.24 -4.27
CA ARG A 125 -5.49 -5.65 -4.69
C ARG A 125 -4.95 -6.60 -3.63
N GLY A 126 -3.80 -6.28 -3.03
CA GLY A 126 -3.22 -7.08 -1.95
C GLY A 126 -4.15 -7.19 -0.75
N ASN A 127 -4.67 -6.05 -0.29
CA ASN A 127 -5.60 -6.01 0.85
C ASN A 127 -6.92 -6.74 0.56
N LEU A 128 -7.45 -6.62 -0.67
CA LEU A 128 -8.62 -7.38 -1.10
C LEU A 128 -8.35 -8.89 -1.08
N LYS A 129 -7.24 -9.33 -1.69
CA LYS A 129 -6.87 -10.75 -1.78
C LYS A 129 -6.81 -11.41 -0.40
N VAL A 130 -6.15 -10.75 0.55
CA VAL A 130 -6.04 -11.23 1.93
C VAL A 130 -7.39 -11.27 2.63
N PHE A 131 -8.24 -10.26 2.43
CA PHE A 131 -9.58 -10.22 3.00
C PHE A 131 -10.50 -11.30 2.45
N GLU A 132 -10.50 -11.48 1.13
CA GLU A 132 -11.31 -12.48 0.44
C GLU A 132 -10.96 -13.90 0.88
N GLU A 133 -9.68 -14.19 1.12
CA GLU A 133 -9.21 -15.50 1.57
C GLU A 133 -9.36 -15.66 3.09
N ILE A 134 -8.61 -14.87 3.87
CA ILE A 134 -8.48 -15.08 5.32
C ILE A 134 -9.70 -14.53 6.07
N GLY A 135 -10.24 -13.39 5.64
CA GLY A 135 -11.46 -12.82 6.23
C GLY A 135 -12.67 -13.76 6.09
N LEU A 136 -12.78 -14.46 4.95
CA LEU A 136 -13.79 -15.49 4.73
C LEU A 136 -13.64 -16.66 5.70
N GLN A 137 -12.41 -17.14 5.95
CA GLN A 137 -12.18 -18.25 6.89
C GLN A 137 -12.50 -17.86 8.33
N PHE A 138 -12.19 -16.63 8.75
CA PHE A 138 -12.62 -16.14 10.05
C PHE A 138 -14.14 -16.04 10.18
N ALA A 139 -14.85 -15.65 9.11
CA ALA A 139 -16.30 -15.65 9.12
C ALA A 139 -16.85 -17.08 9.32
N ARG A 140 -16.41 -18.05 8.51
CA ARG A 140 -16.76 -19.48 8.65
C ARG A 140 -16.51 -20.01 10.06
N TYR A 141 -15.28 -19.81 10.55
CA TYR A 141 -14.84 -20.20 11.89
C TYR A 141 -15.77 -19.68 12.99
N LEU A 142 -16.15 -18.41 12.92
CA LEU A 142 -17.00 -17.77 13.93
C LEU A 142 -18.46 -18.24 13.88
N HIS A 143 -18.92 -18.77 12.74
CA HIS A 143 -20.24 -19.38 12.60
C HIS A 143 -20.24 -20.89 12.85
N GLY A 144 -19.08 -21.48 13.16
CA GLY A 144 -18.94 -22.90 13.50
C GLY A 144 -18.73 -23.82 12.30
N ASP A 145 -18.51 -23.25 11.11
CA ASP A 145 -18.14 -24.01 9.93
C ASP A 145 -16.65 -24.40 10.00
N GLU A 146 -16.29 -25.55 9.43
CA GLU A 146 -14.89 -25.95 9.31
C GLU A 146 -14.16 -24.97 8.36
N PRO A 147 -13.03 -24.38 8.80
CA PRO A 147 -12.20 -23.55 7.94
C PRO A 147 -11.63 -24.38 6.79
N GLU A 148 -11.76 -23.86 5.57
CA GLU A 148 -11.12 -24.40 4.37
C GLU A 148 -9.79 -23.69 4.13
N GLY A 149 -8.82 -24.39 3.55
CA GLY A 149 -7.57 -23.76 3.13
C GLY A 149 -6.38 -24.70 3.12
N GLU A 150 -5.21 -24.11 2.92
CA GLU A 150 -3.95 -24.83 3.03
C GLU A 150 -3.64 -25.21 4.47
N HIS A 151 -2.74 -26.19 4.62
CA HIS A 151 -2.40 -26.81 5.90
C HIS A 151 -2.04 -25.80 7.01
N ALA A 152 -1.45 -24.64 6.68
CA ALA A 152 -1.12 -23.59 7.64
C ALA A 152 -2.38 -22.91 8.23
N LEU A 153 -3.39 -22.61 7.41
CA LEU A 153 -4.64 -22.00 7.89
C LEU A 153 -5.43 -22.99 8.75
N THR A 154 -5.55 -24.24 8.33
CA THR A 154 -6.24 -25.28 9.12
C THR A 154 -5.58 -25.47 10.49
N GLN A 155 -4.24 -25.50 10.55
CA GLN A 155 -3.52 -25.59 11.83
C GLN A 155 -3.75 -24.36 12.72
N ALA A 156 -3.73 -23.15 12.14
CA ALA A 156 -3.95 -21.94 12.91
C ALA A 156 -5.34 -21.89 13.58
N PHE A 157 -6.38 -22.27 12.85
CA PHE A 157 -7.73 -22.34 13.43
C PHE A 157 -7.86 -23.47 14.47
N ALA A 158 -7.19 -24.61 14.28
CA ALA A 158 -7.11 -25.64 15.32
C ALA A 158 -6.40 -25.12 16.60
N HIS A 159 -5.37 -24.28 16.46
CA HIS A 159 -4.76 -23.60 17.60
C HIS A 159 -5.72 -22.60 18.27
N TYR A 160 -6.52 -21.85 17.50
CA TYR A 160 -7.56 -20.99 18.06
C TYR A 160 -8.63 -21.76 18.84
N ASP A 161 -9.05 -22.94 18.38
CA ASP A 161 -9.99 -23.77 19.16
C ASP A 161 -9.35 -24.27 20.46
N ARG A 162 -8.05 -24.59 20.45
CA ARG A 162 -7.33 -24.94 21.69
C ARG A 162 -7.23 -23.77 22.67
N VAL A 163 -7.08 -22.53 22.18
CA VAL A 163 -7.06 -21.31 23.02
C VAL A 163 -8.33 -21.21 23.87
N GLN A 164 -9.49 -21.60 23.33
CA GLN A 164 -10.77 -21.55 24.05
C GLN A 164 -10.80 -22.51 25.25
N LEU A 165 -10.14 -23.67 25.15
CA LEU A 165 -10.17 -24.73 26.15
C LEU A 165 -9.02 -24.62 27.17
N GLU A 166 -7.94 -23.91 26.81
CA GLU A 166 -6.74 -23.77 27.63
C GLU A 166 -6.97 -22.87 28.84
N ARG A 167 -6.54 -23.35 30.02
CA ARG A 167 -6.72 -22.68 31.31
C ARG A 167 -5.45 -22.01 31.81
N ASP A 168 -4.27 -22.53 31.43
CA ASP A 168 -3.01 -21.88 31.77
C ASP A 168 -2.87 -20.59 30.95
N PRO A 169 -2.82 -19.40 31.59
CA PRO A 169 -2.74 -18.13 30.88
C PRO A 169 -1.50 -18.02 29.98
N LYS A 170 -0.36 -18.62 30.39
CA LYS A 170 0.86 -18.60 29.59
C LYS A 170 0.67 -19.44 28.33
N ARG A 171 0.26 -20.71 28.49
CA ARG A 171 0.05 -21.60 27.35
C ARG A 171 -1.02 -21.08 26.39
N ARG A 172 -2.07 -20.46 26.92
CA ARG A 172 -3.12 -19.81 26.13
C ARG A 172 -2.56 -18.68 25.25
N ALA A 173 -1.68 -17.85 25.81
CA ALA A 173 -1.03 -16.78 25.05
C ALA A 173 -0.07 -17.33 23.98
N GLU A 174 0.69 -18.39 24.29
CA GLU A 174 1.57 -19.07 23.32
C GLU A 174 0.78 -19.64 22.14
N LEU A 175 -0.35 -20.29 22.40
CA LEU A 175 -1.24 -20.85 21.36
C LEU A 175 -1.84 -19.74 20.48
N ALA A 176 -2.30 -18.64 21.08
CA ALA A 176 -2.84 -17.51 20.33
C ALA A 176 -1.76 -16.85 19.46
N LEU A 177 -0.54 -16.71 19.98
CA LEU A 177 0.59 -16.20 19.21
C LEU A 177 0.95 -17.13 18.05
N LEU A 178 1.02 -18.44 18.29
CA LEU A 178 1.31 -19.43 17.25
C LEU A 178 0.28 -19.37 16.12
N ALA A 179 -1.01 -19.35 16.46
CA ALA A 179 -2.09 -19.21 15.48
C ALA A 179 -1.94 -17.92 14.64
N ASN A 180 -1.63 -16.79 15.29
CA ASN A 180 -1.39 -15.53 14.59
C ASN A 180 -0.21 -15.61 13.61
N LEU A 181 0.89 -16.25 14.02
CA LEU A 181 2.10 -16.39 13.21
C LEU A 181 1.90 -17.33 12.02
N GLU A 182 1.14 -18.42 12.19
CA GLU A 182 0.81 -19.35 11.11
C GLU A 182 -0.04 -18.68 10.03
N ILE A 183 -1.04 -17.88 10.43
CA ILE A 183 -1.83 -17.07 9.48
C ILE A 183 -0.95 -15.99 8.84
N GLY A 184 -0.10 -15.32 9.63
CA GLY A 184 0.84 -14.32 9.10
C GLY A 184 1.83 -14.90 8.08
N LEU A 185 2.30 -16.13 8.27
CA LEU A 185 3.14 -16.82 7.30
C LEU A 185 2.38 -17.13 6.01
N HIS A 186 1.14 -17.63 6.14
CA HIS A 186 0.25 -17.87 5.00
C HIS A 186 -0.03 -16.59 4.21
N GLU A 187 -0.34 -15.50 4.91
CA GLU A 187 -0.53 -14.17 4.34
C GLU A 187 0.72 -13.70 3.60
N GLN A 188 1.87 -13.69 4.28
CA GLN A 188 3.09 -13.07 3.74
C GLN A 188 3.59 -13.76 2.49
N THR A 189 3.54 -15.09 2.44
CA THR A 189 3.96 -15.87 1.27
C THR A 189 3.11 -15.56 0.03
N ARG A 190 1.83 -15.22 0.21
CA ARG A 190 0.88 -14.93 -0.88
C ARG A 190 0.80 -13.47 -1.27
N LEU A 191 1.08 -12.57 -0.33
CA LEU A 191 1.01 -11.13 -0.50
C LEU A 191 2.29 -10.55 -1.10
N GLN A 192 3.42 -11.29 -1.04
CA GLN A 192 4.72 -10.85 -1.53
C GLN A 192 4.71 -10.28 -2.97
N PRO A 193 3.99 -10.84 -3.96
CA PRO A 193 3.95 -10.26 -5.30
C PRO A 193 3.36 -8.84 -5.33
N GLN A 194 2.28 -8.59 -4.58
CA GLN A 194 1.65 -7.26 -4.50
C GLN A 194 2.53 -6.27 -3.74
N ILE A 195 3.24 -6.72 -2.70
CA ILE A 195 4.22 -5.89 -1.98
C ILE A 195 5.35 -5.46 -2.91
N LEU A 196 5.91 -6.40 -3.67
CA LEU A 196 6.97 -6.11 -4.65
C LEU A 196 6.46 -5.15 -5.72
N GLU A 197 5.27 -5.40 -6.28
CA GLU A 197 4.68 -4.50 -7.27
C GLU A 197 4.49 -3.07 -6.74
N ALA A 198 4.02 -2.92 -5.50
CA ALA A 198 3.87 -1.61 -4.88
C ALA A 198 5.22 -0.89 -4.68
N LEU A 199 6.26 -1.61 -4.24
CA LEU A 199 7.61 -1.07 -4.05
C LEU A 199 8.29 -0.73 -5.39
N ASP A 200 8.07 -1.55 -6.41
CA ASP A 200 8.66 -1.39 -7.75
C ASP A 200 7.89 -0.40 -8.63
N ALA A 201 6.73 0.07 -8.20
CA ALA A 201 5.92 1.07 -8.90
C ALA A 201 6.71 2.34 -9.25
N ALA A 202 7.67 2.71 -8.41
CA ALA A 202 8.56 3.86 -8.65
C ALA A 202 9.54 3.66 -9.83
N TYR A 203 9.78 2.42 -10.27
CA TYR A 203 10.77 2.06 -11.29
C TYR A 203 10.17 1.76 -12.66
N ALA A 204 8.85 1.86 -12.81
CA ALA A 204 8.20 1.42 -14.02
C ALA A 204 8.61 2.25 -15.26
N THR A 205 9.23 1.53 -16.19
CA THR A 205 9.67 1.81 -17.57
C THR A 205 10.60 3.01 -17.83
N GLN A 206 11.86 2.68 -18.15
CA GLN A 206 12.90 3.59 -18.69
C GLN A 206 13.17 3.40 -20.19
N GLU A 207 12.52 2.43 -20.84
CA GLU A 207 12.72 2.14 -22.26
C GLU A 207 12.11 3.25 -23.12
N ASP A 208 12.86 3.69 -24.13
CA ASP A 208 12.48 4.74 -25.08
C ASP A 208 12.16 6.14 -24.52
N LEU A 209 12.43 6.39 -23.23
CA LEU A 209 12.11 7.66 -22.55
C LEU A 209 12.57 8.91 -23.33
N GLY A 210 13.78 8.88 -23.90
CA GLY A 210 14.32 10.02 -24.65
C GLY A 210 13.57 10.33 -25.95
N ARG A 211 13.07 9.29 -26.63
CA ARG A 211 12.28 9.43 -27.86
C ARG A 211 10.89 9.96 -27.54
N ARG A 212 10.23 9.38 -26.53
CA ARG A 212 8.89 9.81 -26.09
C ARG A 212 8.88 11.23 -25.54
N ALA A 213 9.85 11.57 -24.70
CA ALA A 213 9.99 12.93 -24.15
C ALA A 213 10.27 13.99 -25.24
N LEU A 214 11.06 13.63 -26.27
CA LEU A 214 11.30 14.52 -27.41
C LEU A 214 10.02 14.77 -28.21
N GLU A 215 9.25 13.72 -28.52
CA GLU A 215 7.99 13.82 -29.26
C GLU A 215 6.91 14.57 -28.47
N ALA A 216 6.88 14.43 -27.14
CA ALA A 216 5.95 15.18 -26.29
C ALA A 216 6.24 16.69 -26.27
N LEU A 217 7.52 17.07 -26.19
CA LEU A 217 7.97 18.47 -26.23
C LEU A 217 7.81 19.08 -27.63
N PHE A 218 8.13 18.31 -28.66
CA PHE A 218 8.15 18.73 -30.05
C PHE A 218 7.42 17.69 -30.91
N PRO A 219 6.08 17.79 -31.07
CA PRO A 219 5.30 16.82 -31.87
C PRO A 219 5.80 16.67 -33.32
N SER A 220 6.38 17.74 -33.88
CA SER A 220 7.01 17.76 -35.20
C SER A 220 8.29 16.90 -35.30
N ALA A 221 8.86 16.45 -34.18
CA ALA A 221 10.07 15.62 -34.14
C ALA A 221 9.88 14.23 -34.77
N THR A 222 8.63 13.80 -34.96
CA THR A 222 8.27 12.61 -35.74
C THR A 222 8.71 12.72 -37.20
N GLY A 223 8.67 13.93 -37.77
CA GLY A 223 9.11 14.22 -39.14
C GLY A 223 10.59 14.61 -39.27
N TRP A 224 11.35 14.62 -38.17
CA TRP A 224 12.77 14.99 -38.23
C TRP A 224 13.60 13.86 -38.84
N TRP A 225 14.47 14.25 -39.77
CA TRP A 225 15.59 13.46 -40.26
C TRP A 225 16.35 12.72 -39.14
N ALA A 226 16.60 11.43 -39.37
CA ALA A 226 17.13 10.51 -38.36
C ALA A 226 18.44 10.97 -37.72
N VAL A 227 19.30 11.63 -38.52
CA VAL A 227 20.61 12.14 -38.07
C VAL A 227 20.52 13.30 -37.08
N VAL A 228 19.38 14.00 -37.00
CA VAL A 228 19.12 15.02 -35.96
C VAL A 228 18.24 14.47 -34.85
N ARG A 229 17.26 13.65 -35.21
CA ARG A 229 16.34 13.03 -34.25
C ARG A 229 17.07 12.15 -33.23
N GLY A 230 18.04 11.34 -33.65
CA GLY A 230 18.82 10.46 -32.76
C GLY A 230 19.62 11.20 -31.68
N PRO A 231 20.47 12.17 -32.05
CA PRO A 231 21.20 12.99 -31.09
C PRO A 231 20.29 13.82 -30.17
N ALA A 232 19.23 14.43 -30.71
CA ALA A 232 18.26 15.19 -29.93
C ALA A 232 17.52 14.31 -28.90
N ALA A 233 17.07 13.12 -29.28
CA ALA A 233 16.43 12.17 -28.38
C ALA A 233 17.38 11.69 -27.28
N THR A 234 18.68 11.57 -27.58
CA THR A 234 19.70 11.21 -26.59
C THR A 234 19.90 12.32 -25.57
N ALA A 235 20.02 13.58 -26.01
CA ALA A 235 20.17 14.74 -25.14
C ALA A 235 18.94 14.93 -24.24
N VAL A 236 17.73 14.91 -24.82
CA VAL A 236 16.48 14.95 -24.06
C VAL A 236 16.38 13.76 -23.12
N GLY A 237 16.79 12.56 -23.56
CA GLY A 237 16.82 11.35 -22.75
C GLY A 237 17.74 11.42 -21.53
N VAL A 238 18.88 12.10 -21.59
CA VAL A 238 19.75 12.31 -20.42
C VAL A 238 19.04 13.17 -19.37
N TRP A 239 18.41 14.27 -19.80
CA TRP A 239 17.68 15.17 -18.92
C TRP A 239 16.41 14.53 -18.35
N ALA A 240 15.62 13.88 -19.20
CA ALA A 240 14.44 13.11 -18.83
C ALA A 240 14.78 12.03 -17.78
N ARG A 241 15.87 11.28 -17.97
CA ARG A 241 16.35 10.29 -17.00
C ARG A 241 16.80 10.91 -15.67
N ALA A 242 17.35 12.12 -15.68
CA ALA A 242 17.71 12.82 -14.44
C ALA A 242 16.45 13.18 -13.63
N ILE A 243 15.44 13.75 -14.30
CA ILE A 243 14.16 14.10 -13.68
C ILE A 243 13.42 12.85 -13.19
N GLN A 244 13.31 11.81 -14.04
CA GLN A 244 12.68 10.54 -13.67
C GLN A 244 13.38 9.92 -12.46
N ARG A 245 14.72 9.89 -12.39
CA ARG A 245 15.44 9.38 -11.21
C ARG A 245 15.09 10.13 -9.93
N SER A 246 15.00 11.45 -9.97
CA SER A 246 14.60 12.25 -8.82
C SER A 246 13.14 11.98 -8.42
N ALA A 247 12.23 11.90 -9.40
CA ALA A 247 10.82 11.58 -9.19
C ALA A 247 10.63 10.18 -8.59
N SER A 248 11.27 9.16 -9.18
CA SER A 248 11.26 7.77 -8.71
C SER A 248 11.83 7.66 -7.29
N ARG A 249 12.89 8.40 -6.96
CA ARG A 249 13.45 8.40 -5.60
C ARG A 249 12.45 8.96 -4.59
N LEU A 250 11.81 10.09 -4.91
CA LEU A 250 10.78 10.68 -4.06
C LEU A 250 9.60 9.72 -3.88
N ALA A 251 9.12 9.11 -4.98
CA ALA A 251 8.05 8.13 -4.94
C ALA A 251 8.42 6.91 -4.09
N ARG A 252 9.61 6.34 -4.30
CA ARG A 252 10.10 5.21 -3.51
C ARG A 252 10.20 5.50 -2.03
N GLU A 253 10.83 6.62 -1.65
CA GLU A 253 10.98 6.99 -0.23
C GLU A 253 9.61 7.12 0.43
N ALA A 254 8.67 7.77 -0.24
CA ALA A 254 7.33 7.97 0.31
C ALA A 254 6.47 6.68 0.29
N ILE A 255 6.56 5.82 -0.73
CA ILE A 255 5.93 4.49 -0.74
C ILE A 255 6.50 3.61 0.37
N THR A 256 7.82 3.59 0.52
CA THR A 256 8.50 2.80 1.56
C THR A 256 8.13 3.28 2.96
N ASP A 257 8.13 4.59 3.21
CA ASP A 257 7.68 5.17 4.47
C ASP A 257 6.22 4.75 4.79
N SER A 258 5.36 4.68 3.77
CA SER A 258 3.96 4.31 3.94
C SER A 258 3.76 2.83 4.25
N LEU A 259 4.57 1.96 3.65
CA LEU A 259 4.51 0.50 3.83
C LEU A 259 5.23 0.02 5.09
N MET A 260 6.24 0.77 5.56
CA MET A 260 7.03 0.43 6.76
C MET A 260 6.46 1.03 8.05
N VAL A 261 5.19 1.42 8.04
CA VAL A 261 4.49 2.02 9.17
C VAL A 261 3.29 1.18 9.57
N LEU A 262 3.11 0.96 10.87
CA LEU A 262 1.88 0.41 11.44
C LEU A 262 1.31 1.37 12.49
N ALA A 263 0.15 1.94 12.21
CA ALA A 263 -0.56 2.81 13.13
C ALA A 263 -1.42 1.98 14.10
N LEU A 264 -1.05 2.01 15.39
CA LEU A 264 -1.78 1.41 16.49
C LEU A 264 -2.57 2.47 17.27
N PRO A 265 -3.55 2.09 18.11
CA PRO A 265 -4.16 3.02 19.05
C PRO A 265 -3.09 3.70 19.93
N GLY A 266 -2.96 5.02 19.81
CA GLY A 266 -2.04 5.82 20.62
C GLY A 266 -0.56 5.78 20.24
N ARG A 267 -0.14 4.99 19.23
CA ARG A 267 1.27 4.95 18.78
C ARG A 267 1.40 4.61 17.30
N VAL A 268 2.45 5.12 16.67
CA VAL A 268 2.84 4.74 15.30
C VAL A 268 4.16 3.98 15.37
N LEU A 269 4.20 2.80 14.77
CA LEU A 269 5.39 1.95 14.73
C LEU A 269 6.05 2.02 13.37
N MET A 270 7.38 2.09 13.37
CA MET A 270 8.20 1.86 12.17
C MET A 270 8.63 0.38 12.17
N LEU A 271 8.17 -0.39 11.19
CA LEU A 271 8.43 -1.83 11.09
C LEU A 271 9.92 -2.16 10.83
N GLY A 272 10.73 -1.16 10.46
CA GLY A 272 12.17 -1.29 10.25
C GLY A 272 13.03 -0.87 11.45
N THR A 273 12.43 -0.57 12.60
CA THR A 273 13.14 -0.04 13.77
C THR A 273 12.84 -0.86 15.02
N ASN A 274 13.84 -1.07 15.87
CA ASN A 274 13.67 -1.80 17.11
C ASN A 274 12.68 -1.07 18.04
N LEU A 275 11.86 -1.84 18.75
CA LEU A 275 11.02 -1.31 19.82
C LEU A 275 11.93 -0.85 20.97
N ALA A 276 11.81 0.41 21.38
CA ALA A 276 12.55 0.96 22.52
C ALA A 276 11.93 0.61 23.88
N ASP A 277 10.76 -0.04 23.86
CA ASP A 277 10.01 -0.39 25.06
C ASP A 277 10.71 -1.55 25.80
N SER A 278 10.86 -1.41 27.11
CA SER A 278 11.21 -2.55 27.97
C SER A 278 10.06 -3.56 27.96
N TYR A 279 10.38 -4.85 27.85
CA TYR A 279 9.40 -5.93 28.00
C TYR A 279 8.66 -5.76 29.34
N ALA A 280 7.33 -5.74 29.29
CA ALA A 280 6.54 -5.77 30.52
C ALA A 280 6.88 -7.08 31.26
N ALA A 281 7.32 -6.97 32.51
CA ALA A 281 7.54 -8.15 33.35
C ALA A 281 6.24 -8.96 33.43
N ALA A 282 6.36 -10.26 33.16
CA ALA A 282 5.25 -11.21 33.13
C ALA A 282 4.61 -11.43 34.52
#